data_AF-N1RN19-F1
#
_entry.id   AF-N1RN19-F1
#
_cell.length_a   1.000
_cell.length_b   1.000
_cell.length_c   1.000
_cell.angle_alpha   90.00
_cell.angle_beta   90.00
_cell.angle_gamma   90.00
#
_symmetry.space_group_name_H-M   'P 1'
#
loop_
_entity.id
_entity.type
_entity.pdbx_description
1 polymer ?
#
loop_
_entity_poly.entity_id
_entity_poly.type
_entity_poly.pdbx_seq_one_letter_code
_entity_poly.pdbx_strand_id
1 'polypeptide(L)'
;MHSSILALGLTAFFNGAFAQNNSYSRYSLKTTYDSSNFFEAFEFFNEEDPTHGFVDYVDADAANSEGLAGYVDGAVYMGVDYQTKNPSNGRRSVRVTSHDAFTHGLFVADIAHMPGSIPGVWPAYWMFGPNWPTSGEIDILEGVNTQTENKISLHTGPGCSITNDGTTQGTTLESENCDSAGTSAGCGQNTSDNQNYGDGFNDIGGGVYATEWTSDHIAVWFFHRGRIPQDIQSGNPTPSSWGPPAAKFNGGKGCNIDDHFKENNIVFDTTFCGDWAGSPDVWGKNPETSSLGDCKDYVANNPADFKNAYWLVNSIKVYVQGGSYGGGNGTTGGGNSGSGNSGSGNSGNGNSGNGNSGNGNSGNGNSGNGNSGNGNSGNGNGQQGQNGDGYSPDSQQGQDQGNGYTPEQQQGQGGGYSTGQSYDNGQYHGPGAYKTTKSQSSGTTSWDGNGWRVGSKRSVISKRYLA
;
A
#
# COMPACT_ATOMS: atom_id res chain seq x y z
N MET A 1 28.62 -61.07 -55.57
CA MET A 1 29.01 -60.64 -54.21
C MET A 1 30.03 -59.52 -54.35
N HIS A 2 29.61 -58.27 -54.17
CA HIS A 2 30.52 -57.12 -53.98
C HIS A 2 29.93 -56.33 -52.82
N SER A 3 30.71 -56.24 -51.74
CA SER A 3 30.33 -55.61 -50.48
C SER A 3 30.59 -54.11 -50.53
N SER A 4 29.58 -53.30 -50.20
CA SER A 4 29.72 -51.87 -49.97
C SER A 4 30.01 -51.61 -48.50
N ILE A 5 31.10 -50.91 -48.21
CA ILE A 5 31.47 -50.43 -46.87
C ILE A 5 30.75 -49.10 -46.66
N LEU A 6 29.85 -49.04 -45.66
CA LEU A 6 29.19 -47.83 -45.20
C LEU A 6 29.98 -47.26 -44.01
N ALA A 7 30.59 -46.08 -44.18
CA ALA A 7 31.23 -45.35 -43.09
C ALA A 7 30.18 -44.49 -42.37
N LEU A 8 29.89 -44.81 -41.10
CA LEU A 8 29.10 -43.98 -40.20
C LEU A 8 29.99 -42.88 -39.60
N GLY A 9 29.79 -41.63 -40.03
CA GLY A 9 30.34 -40.46 -39.38
C GLY A 9 29.49 -40.06 -38.17
N LEU A 10 30.09 -40.08 -36.99
CA LEU A 10 29.49 -39.64 -35.73
C LEU A 10 29.69 -38.12 -35.61
N THR A 11 28.67 -37.31 -35.88
CA THR A 11 28.66 -35.88 -35.58
C THR A 11 28.23 -35.65 -34.14
N ALA A 12 29.18 -35.25 -33.29
CA ALA A 12 28.90 -34.79 -31.93
C ALA A 12 28.33 -33.36 -31.99
N PHE A 13 27.04 -33.20 -31.69
CA PHE A 13 26.45 -31.90 -31.41
C PHE A 13 26.80 -31.49 -29.98
N PHE A 14 27.68 -30.50 -29.83
CA PHE A 14 27.85 -29.79 -28.57
C PHE A 14 26.64 -28.88 -28.37
N ASN A 15 25.69 -29.31 -27.54
CA ASN A 15 24.69 -28.41 -26.96
C ASN A 15 25.38 -27.53 -25.92
N GLY A 16 25.77 -26.32 -26.32
CA GLY A 16 26.10 -25.25 -25.40
C GLY A 16 24.83 -24.86 -24.64
N ALA A 17 24.74 -25.27 -23.36
CA ALA A 17 23.73 -24.76 -22.46
C ALA A 17 24.05 -23.27 -22.20
N PHE A 18 23.34 -22.38 -22.90
CA PHE A 18 23.25 -20.99 -22.47
C PHE A 18 22.45 -20.99 -21.17
N ALA A 19 23.14 -20.79 -20.04
CA ALA A 19 22.49 -20.40 -18.80
C ALA A 19 21.88 -19.02 -19.04
N GLN A 20 20.58 -18.98 -19.38
CA GLN A 20 19.78 -17.77 -19.25
C GLN A 20 19.76 -17.44 -17.76
N ASN A 21 20.59 -16.49 -17.35
CA ASN A 21 20.42 -15.82 -16.06
C ASN A 21 19.15 -14.97 -16.16
N ASN A 22 17.98 -15.61 -16.04
CA ASN A 22 16.77 -14.89 -15.66
C ASN A 22 17.01 -14.43 -14.22
N SER A 23 17.47 -13.19 -14.08
CA SER A 23 17.38 -12.45 -12.83
C SER A 23 15.91 -12.25 -12.53
N TYR A 24 15.25 -13.27 -11.96
CA TYR A 24 13.94 -13.09 -11.35
C TYR A 24 14.11 -12.00 -10.30
N SER A 25 13.38 -10.91 -10.48
CA SER A 25 13.39 -9.85 -9.51
C SER A 25 12.76 -10.38 -8.23
N ARG A 26 13.60 -10.57 -7.20
CA ARG A 26 13.15 -11.16 -5.95
C ARG A 26 12.41 -10.12 -5.14
N TYR A 27 11.25 -10.50 -4.62
CA TYR A 27 10.52 -9.73 -3.63
C TYR A 27 11.08 -10.00 -2.24
N SER A 28 11.37 -8.95 -1.48
CA SER A 28 11.77 -9.04 -0.07
C SER A 28 10.70 -8.44 0.82
N LEU A 29 10.41 -9.08 1.95
CA LEU A 29 9.41 -8.60 2.92
C LEU A 29 9.83 -7.22 3.46
N LYS A 30 8.96 -6.22 3.29
CA LYS A 30 9.11 -4.86 3.83
C LYS A 30 8.43 -4.75 5.19
N THR A 31 7.17 -5.18 5.27
CA THR A 31 6.38 -5.06 6.50
C THR A 31 5.27 -6.11 6.54
N THR A 32 4.77 -6.38 7.74
CA THR A 32 3.62 -7.26 8.02
C THR A 32 2.66 -6.52 8.94
N TYR A 33 1.37 -6.54 8.59
CA TYR A 33 0.27 -6.12 9.44
C TYR A 33 -0.55 -7.34 9.82
N ASP A 34 -0.64 -7.64 11.11
CA ASP A 34 -1.41 -8.76 11.66
C ASP A 34 -1.94 -8.41 13.05
N SER A 35 -2.46 -9.40 13.78
CA SER A 35 -3.03 -9.15 15.11
C SER A 35 -2.06 -8.57 16.14
N SER A 36 -0.75 -8.57 15.88
CA SER A 36 0.24 -7.96 16.77
C SER A 36 0.33 -6.44 16.67
N ASN A 37 -0.06 -5.84 15.54
CA ASN A 37 0.19 -4.41 15.28
C ASN A 37 -0.89 -3.70 14.43
N PHE A 38 -1.88 -4.41 13.88
CA PHE A 38 -2.77 -3.85 12.85
C PHE A 38 -3.41 -2.53 13.25
N PHE A 39 -4.08 -2.45 14.41
CA PHE A 39 -4.75 -1.22 14.82
C PHE A 39 -3.81 -0.12 15.35
N GLU A 40 -2.53 -0.40 15.53
CA GLU A 40 -1.51 0.64 15.77
C GLU A 40 -0.93 1.19 14.46
N ALA A 41 -1.05 0.43 13.38
CA ALA A 41 -0.52 0.76 12.06
C ALA A 41 -1.57 1.42 11.14
N PHE A 42 -2.82 1.58 11.60
CA PHE A 42 -3.94 2.08 10.82
C PHE A 42 -4.71 3.15 11.60
N GLU A 43 -5.12 4.20 10.91
CA GLU A 43 -6.01 5.26 11.40
C GLU A 43 -7.48 4.88 11.16
N PHE A 44 -8.36 5.14 12.13
CA PHE A 44 -9.81 5.01 11.97
C PHE A 44 -10.38 6.32 11.42
N PHE A 45 -10.87 6.28 10.18
CA PHE A 45 -11.63 7.37 9.59
C PHE A 45 -13.02 7.42 10.24
N ASN A 46 -13.43 8.60 10.70
CA ASN A 46 -14.69 8.83 11.42
C ASN A 46 -15.45 10.08 10.93
N GLU A 47 -15.20 10.47 9.68
CA GLU A 47 -15.89 11.58 9.02
C GLU A 47 -17.01 11.03 8.10
N GLU A 48 -17.76 11.93 7.47
CA GLU A 48 -18.80 11.56 6.50
C GLU A 48 -18.23 10.74 5.34
N ASP A 49 -18.97 9.71 4.93
CA ASP A 49 -18.55 8.80 3.87
C ASP A 49 -18.41 9.54 2.52
N PRO A 50 -17.22 9.55 1.90
CA PRO A 50 -17.01 10.21 0.61
C PRO A 50 -17.88 9.68 -0.54
N THR A 51 -18.39 8.45 -0.42
CA THR A 51 -19.32 7.82 -1.39
C THR A 51 -20.79 7.94 -0.97
N HIS A 52 -21.08 8.83 -0.02
CA HIS A 52 -22.43 9.20 0.44
C HIS A 52 -23.28 8.02 0.94
N GLY A 53 -22.64 7.00 1.51
CA GLY A 53 -23.28 5.84 2.08
C GLY A 53 -24.20 6.15 3.26
N PHE A 54 -25.10 5.21 3.57
CA PHE A 54 -25.88 5.19 4.80
C PHE A 54 -25.09 4.50 5.92
N VAL A 55 -23.92 5.04 6.20
CA VAL A 55 -22.94 4.51 7.15
C VAL A 55 -22.57 5.58 8.16
N ASP A 56 -22.29 5.17 9.39
CA ASP A 56 -21.73 6.01 10.45
C ASP A 56 -20.36 5.44 10.82
N TYR A 57 -19.29 5.99 10.23
CA TYR A 57 -17.93 5.54 10.53
C TYR A 57 -17.51 6.05 11.90
N VAL A 58 -17.11 5.12 12.77
CA VAL A 58 -16.75 5.45 14.16
C VAL A 58 -15.24 5.40 14.41
N ASP A 59 -14.80 6.15 15.41
CA ASP A 59 -13.41 6.11 15.88
C ASP A 59 -13.03 4.77 16.54
N ALA A 60 -11.74 4.60 16.81
CA ALA A 60 -11.18 3.38 17.39
C ALA A 60 -11.78 3.01 18.76
N ASP A 61 -12.07 4.00 19.61
CA ASP A 61 -12.59 3.77 20.97
C ASP A 61 -14.04 3.27 20.92
N ALA A 62 -14.87 3.90 20.09
CA ALA A 62 -16.23 3.44 19.80
C ALA A 62 -16.22 2.05 19.14
N ALA A 63 -15.38 1.84 18.13
CA ALA A 63 -15.27 0.56 17.45
C ALA A 63 -14.89 -0.59 18.40
N ASN A 64 -13.92 -0.38 19.30
CA ASN A 64 -13.52 -1.38 20.28
C ASN A 64 -14.62 -1.63 21.33
N SER A 65 -15.18 -0.56 21.90
CA SER A 65 -16.17 -0.67 22.99
C SER A 65 -17.49 -1.30 22.55
N GLU A 66 -17.84 -1.14 21.27
CA GLU A 66 -19.06 -1.70 20.66
C GLU A 66 -18.80 -3.05 19.96
N GLY A 67 -17.55 -3.50 19.93
CA GLY A 67 -17.16 -4.78 19.32
C GLY A 67 -17.23 -4.78 17.79
N LEU A 68 -17.10 -3.62 17.16
CA LEU A 68 -16.99 -3.45 15.70
C LEU A 68 -15.58 -3.70 15.20
N ALA A 69 -14.55 -3.50 16.03
CA ALA A 69 -13.17 -3.84 15.70
C ALA A 69 -12.44 -4.51 16.87
N GLY A 70 -11.54 -5.44 16.57
CA GLY A 70 -10.69 -6.10 17.54
C GLY A 70 -10.04 -7.37 17.00
N TYR A 71 -9.76 -8.35 17.85
CA TYR A 71 -9.16 -9.63 17.45
C TYR A 71 -10.05 -10.83 17.77
N VAL A 72 -10.14 -11.76 16.83
CA VAL A 72 -10.82 -13.06 16.99
C VAL A 72 -9.88 -14.16 16.50
N ASP A 73 -9.59 -15.13 17.37
CA ASP A 73 -8.73 -16.29 17.07
C ASP A 73 -7.37 -15.95 16.43
N GLY A 74 -6.79 -14.81 16.82
CA GLY A 74 -5.49 -14.34 16.31
C GLY A 74 -5.54 -13.60 14.97
N ALA A 75 -6.74 -13.37 14.43
CA ALA A 75 -6.97 -12.54 13.24
C ALA A 75 -7.61 -11.20 13.61
N VAL A 76 -7.45 -10.22 12.73
CA VAL A 76 -8.02 -8.87 12.83
C VAL A 76 -9.49 -8.93 12.41
N TYR A 77 -10.39 -8.54 13.30
CA TYR A 77 -11.82 -8.46 13.05
C TYR A 77 -12.24 -7.00 12.84
N MET A 78 -12.97 -6.74 11.76
CA MET A 78 -13.58 -5.45 11.47
C MET A 78 -14.99 -5.69 10.92
N GLY A 79 -16.02 -5.33 11.68
CA GLY A 79 -17.42 -5.57 11.35
C GLY A 79 -18.29 -4.34 11.49
N VAL A 80 -19.59 -4.57 11.40
CA VAL A 80 -20.62 -3.52 11.42
C VAL A 80 -21.63 -3.78 12.53
N ASP A 81 -22.39 -2.74 12.89
CA ASP A 81 -23.54 -2.92 13.78
C ASP A 81 -24.60 -3.78 13.09
N TYR A 82 -24.90 -4.94 13.67
CA TYR A 82 -25.95 -5.87 13.22
C TYR A 82 -27.10 -6.02 14.23
N GLN A 83 -27.27 -5.06 15.15
CA GLN A 83 -28.26 -5.10 16.23
C GLN A 83 -29.20 -3.89 16.22
N THR A 84 -28.69 -2.69 15.93
CA THR A 84 -29.51 -1.48 16.04
C THR A 84 -30.45 -1.32 14.87
N LYS A 85 -31.73 -1.16 15.18
CA LYS A 85 -32.78 -0.81 14.22
C LYS A 85 -32.92 0.71 14.15
N ASN A 86 -33.04 1.24 12.94
CA ASN A 86 -33.22 2.66 12.63
C ASN A 86 -32.14 3.56 13.25
N PRO A 87 -30.85 3.32 12.98
CA PRO A 87 -29.79 4.20 13.44
C PRO A 87 -29.90 5.58 12.76
N SER A 88 -29.66 6.66 13.51
CA SER A 88 -29.96 8.02 13.06
C SER A 88 -29.00 8.55 11.99
N ASN A 89 -27.75 8.09 11.99
CA ASN A 89 -26.67 8.63 11.16
C ASN A 89 -26.22 7.64 10.06
N GLY A 90 -26.92 6.52 9.89
CA GLY A 90 -26.42 5.39 9.12
C GLY A 90 -26.03 4.22 10.03
N ARG A 91 -25.81 3.05 9.42
CA ARG A 91 -25.39 1.85 10.16
C ARG A 91 -23.91 1.98 10.55
N ARG A 92 -23.58 1.74 11.81
CA ARG A 92 -22.20 1.92 12.27
C ARG A 92 -21.27 0.89 11.64
N SER A 93 -20.10 1.36 11.24
CA SER A 93 -19.05 0.58 10.59
C SER A 93 -17.69 1.19 10.90
N VAL A 94 -16.63 0.59 10.35
CA VAL A 94 -15.26 1.09 10.45
C VAL A 94 -14.67 1.27 9.06
N ARG A 95 -13.88 2.32 8.89
CA ARG A 95 -12.95 2.51 7.77
C ARG A 95 -11.57 2.73 8.35
N VAL A 96 -10.63 1.87 8.02
CA VAL A 96 -9.26 1.95 8.50
C VAL A 96 -8.31 2.23 7.35
N THR A 97 -7.35 3.13 7.54
CA THR A 97 -6.35 3.50 6.52
C THR A 97 -4.95 3.34 7.10
N SER A 98 -4.06 2.61 6.43
CA SER A 98 -2.69 2.39 6.92
C SER A 98 -1.94 3.72 7.06
N HIS A 99 -1.10 3.86 8.09
CA HIS A 99 -0.21 5.01 8.21
C HIS A 99 0.87 5.01 7.13
N ASP A 100 1.39 3.82 6.81
CA ASP A 100 2.37 3.67 5.73
C ASP A 100 1.70 3.82 4.36
N ALA A 101 2.37 4.56 3.49
CA ALA A 101 2.04 4.70 2.07
C ALA A 101 3.08 3.96 1.21
N PHE A 102 2.66 3.49 0.04
CA PHE A 102 3.50 2.68 -0.84
C PHE A 102 3.48 3.17 -2.28
N THR A 103 4.64 3.13 -2.93
CA THR A 103 4.75 3.22 -4.39
C THR A 103 5.41 1.94 -4.85
N HIS A 104 4.69 1.16 -5.67
CA HIS A 104 5.02 -0.22 -6.03
C HIS A 104 5.04 -1.20 -4.86
N GLY A 105 5.07 -2.48 -5.22
CA GLY A 105 5.23 -3.57 -4.28
C GLY A 105 4.40 -4.78 -4.67
N LEU A 106 4.50 -5.81 -3.83
CA LEU A 106 3.64 -6.97 -3.85
C LEU A 106 2.92 -7.03 -2.50
N PHE A 107 1.60 -6.85 -2.53
CA PHE A 107 0.74 -6.79 -1.37
C PHE A 107 0.00 -8.12 -1.26
N VAL A 108 0.27 -8.89 -0.21
CA VAL A 108 -0.31 -10.22 0.00
C VAL A 108 -1.21 -10.18 1.22
N ALA A 109 -2.53 -10.07 1.00
CA ALA A 109 -3.55 -10.08 2.04
C ALA A 109 -4.15 -11.49 2.18
N ASP A 110 -3.92 -12.11 3.34
CA ASP A 110 -4.57 -13.36 3.74
C ASP A 110 -5.84 -13.02 4.54
N ILE A 111 -6.99 -13.30 3.94
CA ILE A 111 -8.31 -12.93 4.45
C ILE A 111 -9.13 -14.22 4.66
N ALA A 112 -9.55 -14.49 5.89
CA ALA A 112 -10.34 -15.66 6.26
C ALA A 112 -11.84 -15.46 6.05
N HIS A 113 -12.31 -14.21 6.12
CA HIS A 113 -13.70 -13.83 5.90
C HIS A 113 -13.76 -12.38 5.40
N MET A 114 -14.70 -12.09 4.50
CA MET A 114 -15.05 -10.73 4.07
C MET A 114 -16.54 -10.49 4.26
N PRO A 115 -17.03 -9.25 4.24
CA PRO A 115 -18.46 -9.00 4.26
C PRO A 115 -19.17 -9.78 3.15
N GLY A 116 -20.24 -10.49 3.52
CA GLY A 116 -20.99 -11.36 2.60
C GLY A 116 -21.73 -10.62 1.48
N SER A 117 -22.33 -11.40 0.59
CA SER A 117 -23.14 -10.93 -0.54
C SER A 117 -24.53 -10.46 -0.05
N ILE A 118 -24.56 -9.37 0.70
CA ILE A 118 -25.72 -8.93 1.48
C ILE A 118 -26.32 -7.66 0.86
N PRO A 119 -27.65 -7.58 0.65
CA PRO A 119 -28.31 -6.38 0.15
C PRO A 119 -27.92 -5.13 0.96
N GLY A 120 -27.48 -4.10 0.25
CA GLY A 120 -27.14 -2.79 0.79
C GLY A 120 -25.70 -2.67 1.28
N VAL A 121 -24.94 -3.76 1.35
CA VAL A 121 -23.51 -3.74 1.74
C VAL A 121 -22.63 -3.36 0.55
N TRP A 122 -21.61 -2.55 0.81
CA TRP A 122 -20.53 -2.22 -0.11
C TRP A 122 -19.20 -2.31 0.64
N PRO A 123 -18.51 -3.46 0.60
CA PRO A 123 -17.22 -3.64 1.25
C PRO A 123 -16.08 -3.40 0.27
N ALA A 124 -14.97 -2.85 0.78
CA ALA A 124 -13.78 -2.63 -0.02
C ALA A 124 -12.48 -2.97 0.75
N TYR A 125 -11.59 -3.71 0.10
CA TYR A 125 -10.16 -3.72 0.37
C TYR A 125 -9.44 -3.13 -0.85
N TRP A 126 -8.81 -1.98 -0.63
CA TRP A 126 -8.35 -1.11 -1.71
C TRP A 126 -7.15 -0.27 -1.26
N MET A 127 -6.60 0.50 -2.18
CA MET A 127 -5.49 1.41 -1.91
C MET A 127 -5.65 2.73 -2.64
N PHE A 128 -5.35 3.87 -2.00
CA PHE A 128 -5.44 5.18 -2.66
C PHE A 128 -4.29 6.11 -2.28
N GLY A 129 -3.83 6.91 -3.25
CA GLY A 129 -2.75 7.88 -3.07
C GLY A 129 -3.23 9.26 -2.60
N PRO A 130 -2.31 10.15 -2.17
CA PRO A 130 -2.63 11.52 -1.78
C PRO A 130 -3.13 12.32 -2.98
N ASN A 131 -4.13 13.19 -2.83
CA ASN A 131 -4.71 13.98 -3.93
C ASN A 131 -5.48 13.13 -4.95
N TRP A 132 -6.44 12.34 -4.48
CA TRP A 132 -7.39 11.63 -5.33
C TRP A 132 -8.03 12.56 -6.37
N PRO A 133 -8.17 12.14 -7.65
CA PRO A 133 -7.79 10.85 -8.22
C PRO A 133 -6.37 10.83 -8.82
N THR A 134 -5.60 11.91 -8.68
CA THR A 134 -4.33 12.11 -9.42
C THR A 134 -3.15 11.31 -8.92
N SER A 135 -3.26 10.68 -7.74
CA SER A 135 -2.30 9.67 -7.26
C SER A 135 -2.89 8.26 -7.23
N GLY A 136 -4.03 8.08 -7.88
CA GLY A 136 -4.56 6.76 -8.20
C GLY A 136 -5.28 6.07 -7.05
N GLU A 137 -6.17 5.17 -7.44
CA GLU A 137 -6.93 4.27 -6.60
C GLU A 137 -6.89 2.86 -7.20
N ILE A 138 -6.69 1.85 -6.36
CA ILE A 138 -6.60 0.44 -6.74
C ILE A 138 -7.60 -0.34 -5.88
N ASP A 139 -8.72 -0.72 -6.48
CA ASP A 139 -9.75 -1.53 -5.80
C ASP A 139 -9.44 -3.00 -6.03
N ILE A 140 -8.99 -3.67 -4.97
CA ILE A 140 -8.45 -5.03 -5.05
C ILE A 140 -9.56 -6.06 -4.84
N LEU A 141 -10.44 -5.77 -3.88
CA LEU A 141 -11.59 -6.58 -3.54
C LEU A 141 -12.77 -5.66 -3.20
N GLU A 142 -13.68 -5.51 -4.16
CA GLU A 142 -14.80 -4.57 -4.10
C GLU A 142 -16.03 -5.14 -4.79
N GLY A 143 -17.20 -4.80 -4.27
CA GLY A 143 -18.48 -5.14 -4.85
C GLY A 143 -19.63 -4.56 -4.04
N VAL A 144 -20.86 -4.85 -4.48
CA VAL A 144 -22.07 -4.29 -3.89
C VAL A 144 -23.20 -5.30 -3.83
N ASN A 145 -24.04 -5.18 -2.81
CA ASN A 145 -25.26 -5.95 -2.66
C ASN A 145 -25.01 -7.48 -2.74
N THR A 146 -25.79 -8.18 -3.56
CA THR A 146 -25.75 -9.63 -3.72
C THR A 146 -24.78 -10.10 -4.81
N GLN A 147 -23.82 -9.27 -5.21
CA GLN A 147 -22.76 -9.70 -6.12
C GLN A 147 -21.99 -10.90 -5.55
N THR A 148 -21.64 -11.84 -6.43
CA THR A 148 -20.92 -13.08 -6.07
C THR A 148 -19.52 -13.13 -6.66
N GLU A 149 -19.17 -12.17 -7.50
CA GLU A 149 -17.91 -12.08 -8.22
C GLU A 149 -17.28 -10.73 -7.91
N ASN A 150 -15.96 -10.72 -7.72
CA ASN A 150 -15.23 -9.51 -7.41
C ASN A 150 -15.16 -8.57 -8.61
N LYS A 151 -15.30 -7.26 -8.35
CA LYS A 151 -14.92 -6.21 -9.28
C LYS A 151 -13.56 -5.64 -8.85
N ILE A 152 -12.62 -5.61 -9.78
CA ILE A 152 -11.28 -5.06 -9.56
C ILE A 152 -11.16 -3.85 -10.47
N SER A 153 -10.92 -2.67 -9.93
CA SER A 153 -10.87 -1.40 -10.69
C SER A 153 -9.64 -0.58 -10.39
N LEU A 154 -9.31 0.31 -11.33
CA LEU A 154 -8.44 1.43 -11.07
C LEU A 154 -9.15 2.74 -11.39
N HIS A 155 -8.85 3.76 -10.60
CA HIS A 155 -9.28 5.14 -10.86
C HIS A 155 -8.07 6.08 -10.89
N THR A 156 -8.00 6.92 -11.91
CA THR A 156 -6.88 7.86 -12.13
C THR A 156 -7.37 9.26 -12.50
N GLY A 157 -6.47 10.24 -12.49
CA GLY A 157 -6.63 11.45 -13.30
C GLY A 157 -6.57 11.14 -14.81
N PRO A 158 -6.87 12.13 -15.67
CA PRO A 158 -6.94 11.94 -17.12
C PRO A 158 -5.69 11.34 -17.75
N GLY A 159 -5.87 10.46 -18.73
CA GLY A 159 -4.80 10.01 -19.64
C GLY A 159 -4.24 8.62 -19.35
N CYS A 160 -4.97 7.77 -18.63
CA CYS A 160 -4.61 6.38 -18.42
C CYS A 160 -5.63 5.45 -19.08
N SER A 161 -5.19 4.76 -20.14
CA SER A 161 -5.92 3.70 -20.82
C SER A 161 -5.12 2.39 -20.77
N ILE A 162 -5.77 1.32 -20.33
CA ILE A 162 -5.13 0.02 -20.05
C ILE A 162 -5.71 -1.10 -20.92
N THR A 163 -5.00 -2.22 -21.00
CA THR A 163 -5.53 -3.50 -21.50
C THR A 163 -5.51 -4.57 -20.41
N ASN A 164 -6.30 -5.63 -20.59
CA ASN A 164 -6.36 -6.77 -19.67
C ASN A 164 -5.79 -8.08 -20.23
N ASP A 165 -4.90 -7.99 -21.23
CA ASP A 165 -4.24 -9.16 -21.82
C ASP A 165 -3.50 -9.99 -20.76
N GLY A 166 -3.65 -11.31 -20.83
CA GLY A 166 -3.01 -12.26 -19.93
C GLY A 166 -3.75 -12.51 -18.61
N THR A 167 -4.97 -12.01 -18.46
CA THR A 167 -5.87 -12.35 -17.35
C THR A 167 -6.46 -13.75 -17.46
N THR A 168 -7.01 -14.23 -16.36
CA THR A 168 -7.77 -15.48 -16.29
C THR A 168 -8.93 -15.46 -17.29
N GLN A 169 -9.16 -16.59 -17.95
CA GLN A 169 -10.28 -16.72 -18.89
C GLN A 169 -11.61 -16.45 -18.20
N GLY A 170 -12.43 -15.57 -18.78
CA GLY A 170 -13.73 -15.18 -18.23
C GLY A 170 -13.72 -13.79 -17.58
N THR A 171 -12.55 -13.26 -17.21
CA THR A 171 -12.44 -11.88 -16.76
C THR A 171 -12.75 -10.92 -17.90
N THR A 172 -13.66 -9.98 -17.66
CA THR A 172 -14.14 -9.01 -18.66
C THR A 172 -13.73 -7.60 -18.27
N LEU A 173 -13.09 -6.87 -19.19
CA LEU A 173 -12.78 -5.46 -19.06
C LEU A 173 -14.00 -4.62 -19.43
N GLU A 174 -14.51 -3.83 -18.50
CA GLU A 174 -15.69 -2.98 -18.72
C GLU A 174 -15.35 -1.70 -19.49
N SER A 175 -14.21 -1.11 -19.17
CA SER A 175 -13.71 0.14 -19.76
C SER A 175 -12.18 0.09 -19.77
N GLU A 176 -11.57 0.45 -20.89
CA GLU A 176 -10.12 0.64 -20.97
C GLU A 176 -9.67 1.94 -20.29
N ASN A 177 -10.56 2.95 -20.17
CA ASN A 177 -10.22 4.26 -19.62
C ASN A 177 -10.32 4.26 -18.09
N CYS A 178 -9.22 4.53 -17.40
CA CYS A 178 -9.14 4.57 -15.94
C CYS A 178 -9.49 5.94 -15.33
N ASP A 179 -9.77 6.94 -16.16
CA ASP A 179 -10.15 8.27 -15.69
C ASP A 179 -11.40 8.20 -14.78
N SER A 180 -11.29 8.76 -13.57
CA SER A 180 -12.39 8.78 -12.60
C SER A 180 -13.48 9.81 -12.94
N ALA A 181 -13.18 10.75 -13.85
CA ALA A 181 -14.12 11.73 -14.35
C ALA A 181 -14.77 11.26 -15.68
N GLY A 182 -16.01 11.68 -15.92
CA GLY A 182 -16.72 11.40 -17.17
C GLY A 182 -17.56 10.13 -17.13
N THR A 183 -17.70 9.43 -18.26
CA THR A 183 -18.59 8.27 -18.40
C THR A 183 -17.93 6.93 -18.09
N SER A 184 -16.60 6.89 -17.92
CA SER A 184 -15.85 5.67 -17.63
C SER A 184 -15.90 5.27 -16.15
N ALA A 185 -15.97 6.25 -15.23
CA ALA A 185 -15.92 6.02 -13.78
C ALA A 185 -14.81 5.01 -13.38
N GLY A 186 -13.62 5.11 -13.97
CA GLY A 186 -12.53 4.13 -13.81
C GLY A 186 -12.50 3.00 -14.85
N CYS A 187 -11.48 2.15 -14.74
CA CYS A 187 -11.31 0.97 -15.59
C CYS A 187 -11.54 -0.28 -14.74
N GLY A 188 -12.74 -0.83 -14.81
CA GLY A 188 -13.16 -2.00 -14.04
C GLY A 188 -13.00 -3.31 -14.79
N GLN A 189 -12.66 -4.37 -14.06
CA GLN A 189 -12.68 -5.75 -14.54
C GLN A 189 -13.60 -6.60 -13.67
N ASN A 190 -14.60 -7.20 -14.29
CA ASN A 190 -15.44 -8.21 -13.65
C ASN A 190 -14.73 -9.55 -13.75
N THR A 191 -14.43 -10.14 -12.60
CA THR A 191 -13.90 -11.50 -12.53
C THR A 191 -15.01 -12.52 -12.79
N SER A 192 -14.67 -13.81 -12.88
CA SER A 192 -15.63 -14.89 -13.20
C SER A 192 -15.70 -16.02 -12.18
N ASP A 193 -14.95 -15.91 -11.08
CA ASP A 193 -14.92 -16.91 -10.02
C ASP A 193 -15.87 -16.52 -8.91
N ASN A 194 -16.97 -17.26 -8.76
CA ASN A 194 -17.97 -16.99 -7.72
C ASN A 194 -17.52 -17.32 -6.29
N GLN A 195 -16.28 -17.81 -6.10
CA GLN A 195 -15.67 -18.05 -4.79
C GLN A 195 -14.64 -16.97 -4.42
N ASN A 196 -14.51 -15.90 -5.20
CA ASN A 196 -13.56 -14.83 -4.92
C ASN A 196 -14.18 -13.63 -4.21
N TYR A 197 -15.50 -13.61 -4.02
CA TYR A 197 -16.20 -12.51 -3.36
C TYR A 197 -17.33 -13.01 -2.47
N GLY A 198 -17.64 -12.22 -1.44
CA GLY A 198 -18.82 -12.36 -0.59
C GLY A 198 -19.02 -13.76 -0.02
N ASP A 199 -20.23 -14.30 -0.19
CA ASP A 199 -20.62 -15.58 0.42
C ASP A 199 -19.78 -16.76 -0.10
N GLY A 200 -19.50 -16.81 -1.41
CA GLY A 200 -18.69 -17.87 -1.99
C GLY A 200 -17.24 -17.85 -1.52
N PHE A 201 -16.68 -16.66 -1.29
CA PHE A 201 -15.37 -16.51 -0.64
C PHE A 201 -15.39 -17.04 0.80
N ASN A 202 -16.42 -16.68 1.57
CA ASN A 202 -16.56 -17.10 2.96
C ASN A 202 -16.76 -18.61 3.10
N ASP A 203 -17.53 -19.24 2.21
CA ASP A 203 -17.82 -20.68 2.23
C ASP A 203 -16.57 -21.56 2.07
N ILE A 204 -15.54 -21.06 1.40
CA ILE A 204 -14.26 -21.76 1.25
C ILE A 204 -13.22 -21.38 2.32
N GLY A 205 -13.61 -20.60 3.33
CA GLY A 205 -12.72 -20.09 4.37
C GLY A 205 -11.78 -18.98 3.85
N GLY A 206 -12.23 -18.25 2.84
CA GLY A 206 -11.53 -17.16 2.20
C GLY A 206 -10.34 -17.58 1.36
N GLY A 207 -9.27 -16.79 1.41
CA GLY A 207 -8.08 -17.02 0.61
C GLY A 207 -7.07 -15.88 0.69
N VAL A 208 -6.21 -15.82 -0.32
CA VAL A 208 -5.18 -14.79 -0.45
C VAL A 208 -5.45 -13.95 -1.68
N TYR A 209 -5.55 -12.64 -1.48
CA TYR A 209 -5.44 -11.65 -2.55
C TYR A 209 -3.99 -11.16 -2.63
N ALA A 210 -3.37 -11.30 -3.79
CA ALA A 210 -2.03 -10.81 -4.04
C ALA A 210 -2.05 -9.75 -5.15
N THR A 211 -1.62 -8.53 -4.84
CA THR A 211 -1.56 -7.41 -5.78
C THR A 211 -0.12 -7.07 -6.07
N GLU A 212 0.32 -7.27 -7.31
CA GLU A 212 1.62 -6.82 -7.80
C GLU A 212 1.45 -5.46 -8.50
N TRP A 213 2.15 -4.44 -8.01
CA TRP A 213 2.18 -3.11 -8.60
C TRP A 213 3.62 -2.76 -8.99
N THR A 214 3.83 -2.57 -10.28
CA THR A 214 5.11 -2.17 -10.91
C THR A 214 4.90 -0.97 -11.82
N SER A 215 5.95 -0.45 -12.44
CA SER A 215 5.84 0.57 -13.48
C SER A 215 5.17 0.08 -14.77
N ASP A 216 5.17 -1.23 -15.01
CA ASP A 216 4.63 -1.82 -16.26
C ASP A 216 3.15 -2.22 -16.12
N HIS A 217 2.74 -2.66 -14.94
CA HIS A 217 1.39 -3.15 -14.69
C HIS A 217 1.00 -3.13 -13.21
N ILE A 218 -0.33 -3.19 -13.00
CA ILE A 218 -0.95 -3.62 -11.75
C ILE A 218 -1.66 -4.95 -12.03
N ALA A 219 -1.43 -5.98 -11.22
CA ALA A 219 -2.01 -7.31 -11.40
C ALA A 219 -2.50 -7.87 -10.06
N VAL A 220 -3.68 -8.47 -10.06
CA VAL A 220 -4.33 -9.01 -8.86
C VAL A 220 -4.63 -10.49 -9.05
N TRP A 221 -4.11 -11.32 -8.16
CA TRP A 221 -4.42 -12.75 -8.07
C TRP A 221 -5.33 -13.00 -6.87
N PHE A 222 -6.22 -13.98 -7.03
CA PHE A 222 -6.93 -14.61 -5.93
C PHE A 222 -6.52 -16.09 -5.86
N PHE A 223 -6.12 -16.54 -4.67
CA PHE A 223 -5.85 -17.94 -4.38
C PHE A 223 -6.80 -18.42 -3.30
N HIS A 224 -7.60 -19.44 -3.64
CA HIS A 224 -8.50 -20.11 -2.69
C HIS A 224 -7.73 -20.59 -1.47
N ARG A 225 -8.35 -20.61 -0.28
CA ARG A 225 -7.73 -21.05 0.99
C ARG A 225 -6.89 -22.33 0.88
N GLY A 226 -7.40 -23.35 0.19
CA GLY A 226 -6.73 -24.64 0.02
C GLY A 226 -5.70 -24.71 -1.12
N ARG A 227 -5.46 -23.61 -1.83
CA ARG A 227 -4.65 -23.53 -3.06
C ARG A 227 -3.64 -22.38 -3.05
N ILE A 228 -3.33 -21.81 -1.88
CA ILE A 228 -2.34 -20.75 -1.72
C ILE A 228 -0.95 -21.29 -2.15
N PRO A 229 -0.26 -20.63 -3.10
CA PRO A 229 1.09 -21.02 -3.54
C PRO A 229 2.10 -21.20 -2.40
N GLN A 230 2.96 -22.22 -2.50
CA GLN A 230 3.93 -22.57 -1.45
C GLN A 230 4.97 -21.47 -1.21
N ASP A 231 5.31 -20.73 -2.26
CA ASP A 231 6.26 -19.62 -2.21
C ASP A 231 5.69 -18.44 -1.37
N ILE A 232 4.39 -18.14 -1.49
CA ILE A 232 3.68 -17.23 -0.58
C ILE A 232 3.72 -17.75 0.86
N GLN A 233 3.39 -19.03 1.09
CA GLN A 233 3.39 -19.61 2.44
C GLN A 233 4.77 -19.57 3.10
N SER A 234 5.83 -19.76 2.30
CA SER A 234 7.22 -19.70 2.78
C SER A 234 7.81 -18.28 2.86
N GLY A 235 7.05 -17.25 2.51
CA GLY A 235 7.50 -15.86 2.53
C GLY A 235 8.50 -15.48 1.44
N ASN A 236 8.53 -16.21 0.32
CA ASN A 236 9.42 -15.98 -0.82
C ASN A 236 8.62 -15.88 -2.14
N PRO A 237 7.63 -14.99 -2.25
CA PRO A 237 6.70 -14.96 -3.36
C PRO A 237 7.39 -14.68 -4.71
N THR A 238 6.97 -15.41 -5.73
CA THR A 238 7.46 -15.35 -7.11
C THR A 238 6.26 -15.26 -8.07
N PRO A 239 5.71 -14.05 -8.30
CA PRO A 239 4.49 -13.85 -9.09
C PRO A 239 4.52 -14.47 -10.48
N SER A 240 5.69 -14.49 -11.14
CA SER A 240 5.88 -15.11 -12.46
C SER A 240 5.57 -16.61 -12.51
N SER A 241 5.42 -17.28 -11.36
CA SER A 241 5.11 -18.71 -11.26
C SER A 241 3.63 -19.01 -11.02
N TRP A 242 2.80 -18.00 -10.75
CA TRP A 242 1.41 -18.18 -10.31
C TRP A 242 0.40 -18.39 -11.45
N GLY A 243 0.82 -18.15 -12.69
CA GLY A 243 -0.06 -18.17 -13.85
C GLY A 243 -0.86 -16.87 -14.01
N PRO A 244 -1.91 -16.87 -14.86
CA PRO A 244 -2.70 -15.67 -15.14
C PRO A 244 -3.33 -15.07 -13.86
N PRO A 245 -3.23 -13.75 -13.64
CA PRO A 245 -3.97 -13.07 -12.57
C PRO A 245 -5.48 -13.06 -12.80
N ALA A 246 -6.26 -12.82 -11.75
CA ALA A 246 -7.70 -12.60 -11.83
C ALA A 246 -8.03 -11.32 -12.60
N ALA A 247 -7.25 -10.25 -12.39
CA ALA A 247 -7.28 -9.02 -13.17
C ALA A 247 -5.86 -8.48 -13.43
N LYS A 248 -5.66 -7.83 -14.58
CA LYS A 248 -4.38 -7.22 -14.95
C LYS A 248 -4.64 -5.93 -15.70
N PHE A 249 -3.96 -4.88 -15.31
CA PHE A 249 -4.01 -3.57 -15.94
C PHE A 249 -2.63 -3.32 -16.53
N ASN A 250 -2.48 -3.65 -17.83
CA ASN A 250 -1.24 -3.44 -18.54
C ASN A 250 -1.11 -1.94 -18.86
N GLY A 251 -0.04 -1.31 -18.40
CA GLY A 251 0.33 0.04 -18.80
C GLY A 251 0.93 0.07 -20.21
N GLY A 252 1.78 1.06 -20.47
CA GLY A 252 2.47 1.24 -21.73
C GLY A 252 2.04 2.53 -22.43
N LYS A 253 1.84 2.48 -23.75
CA LYS A 253 1.54 3.70 -24.54
C LYS A 253 0.24 4.39 -24.14
N GLY A 254 -0.74 3.62 -23.64
CA GLY A 254 -2.04 4.14 -23.20
C GLY A 254 -2.03 4.66 -21.77
N CYS A 255 -1.10 4.21 -20.93
CA CYS A 255 -1.01 4.61 -19.52
C CYS A 255 0.41 4.41 -18.99
N ASN A 256 1.02 5.50 -18.51
CA ASN A 256 2.23 5.40 -17.70
C ASN A 256 1.85 5.26 -16.23
N ILE A 257 1.96 4.05 -15.67
CA ILE A 257 1.51 3.75 -14.29
C ILE A 257 2.15 4.71 -13.28
N ASP A 258 3.43 5.05 -13.42
CA ASP A 258 4.17 5.89 -12.47
C ASP A 258 3.69 7.35 -12.43
N ASP A 259 3.03 7.83 -13.49
CA ASP A 259 2.46 9.17 -13.51
C ASP A 259 1.12 9.24 -12.77
N HIS A 260 0.43 8.11 -12.61
CA HIS A 260 -0.95 8.03 -12.13
C HIS A 260 -1.09 7.43 -10.73
N PHE A 261 -0.17 6.58 -10.29
CA PHE A 261 -0.25 5.89 -8.99
C PHE A 261 1.01 6.19 -8.18
N LYS A 262 0.85 6.63 -6.92
CA LYS A 262 1.96 6.88 -6.00
C LYS A 262 1.48 7.04 -4.58
N GLU A 263 2.30 6.58 -3.65
CA GLU A 263 2.10 6.80 -2.21
C GLU A 263 0.72 6.34 -1.74
N ASN A 264 0.25 5.17 -2.21
CA ASN A 264 -1.06 4.68 -1.84
C ASN A 264 -1.07 4.05 -0.44
N ASN A 265 -2.02 4.46 0.39
CA ASN A 265 -2.32 3.83 1.68
C ASN A 265 -3.29 2.67 1.47
N ILE A 266 -3.18 1.64 2.30
CA ILE A 266 -4.08 0.48 2.31
C ILE A 266 -5.34 0.83 3.10
N VAL A 267 -6.52 0.45 2.58
CA VAL A 267 -7.81 0.70 3.22
C VAL A 267 -8.64 -0.57 3.33
N PHE A 268 -9.31 -0.72 4.47
CA PHE A 268 -10.46 -1.61 4.62
C PHE A 268 -11.65 -0.82 5.10
N ASP A 269 -12.80 -1.02 4.48
CA ASP A 269 -14.06 -0.48 4.97
C ASP A 269 -15.27 -1.35 4.61
N THR A 270 -16.42 -0.93 5.12
CA THR A 270 -17.72 -1.43 4.71
C THR A 270 -18.71 -0.28 4.83
N THR A 271 -19.08 0.31 3.69
CA THR A 271 -20.19 1.27 3.62
C THR A 271 -21.50 0.57 3.26
N PHE A 272 -22.58 1.35 3.20
CA PHE A 272 -23.90 0.88 2.83
C PHE A 272 -24.57 1.81 1.83
N CYS A 273 -25.30 1.25 0.86
CA CYS A 273 -26.03 2.02 -0.13
C CYS A 273 -25.09 2.99 -0.91
N GLY A 274 -25.24 4.30 -0.71
CA GLY A 274 -24.37 5.30 -1.32
C GLY A 274 -24.43 5.34 -2.85
N ASP A 275 -23.39 5.95 -3.40
CA ASP A 275 -23.28 6.28 -4.83
C ASP A 275 -23.32 5.06 -5.75
N TRP A 276 -22.90 3.89 -5.26
CA TRP A 276 -22.91 2.66 -6.05
C TRP A 276 -23.99 1.66 -5.60
N ALA A 277 -23.89 1.07 -4.40
CA ALA A 277 -24.78 -0.01 -3.97
C ALA A 277 -26.24 0.42 -3.89
N GLY A 278 -26.49 1.68 -3.49
CA GLY A 278 -27.81 2.28 -3.36
C GLY A 278 -28.32 2.98 -4.62
N SER A 279 -27.50 3.05 -5.68
CA SER A 279 -27.89 3.74 -6.91
C SER A 279 -29.12 3.09 -7.55
N PRO A 280 -30.03 3.86 -8.18
CA PRO A 280 -31.20 3.29 -8.84
C PRO A 280 -30.87 2.26 -9.92
N ASP A 281 -29.71 2.40 -10.58
CA ASP A 281 -29.26 1.51 -11.64
C ASP A 281 -28.67 0.20 -11.14
N VAL A 282 -28.27 0.12 -9.86
CA VAL A 282 -27.79 -1.12 -9.24
C VAL A 282 -28.86 -1.71 -8.33
N TRP A 283 -29.31 -0.95 -7.33
CA TRP A 283 -30.32 -1.38 -6.37
C TRP A 283 -31.69 -1.61 -7.02
N GLY A 284 -32.14 -0.65 -7.86
CA GLY A 284 -33.48 -0.69 -8.45
C GLY A 284 -33.62 -1.66 -9.62
N LYS A 285 -32.51 -2.05 -10.28
CA LYS A 285 -32.51 -2.97 -11.42
C LYS A 285 -32.25 -4.43 -11.03
N ASN A 286 -31.64 -4.69 -9.87
CA ASN A 286 -31.51 -6.05 -9.37
C ASN A 286 -32.84 -6.52 -8.76
N PRO A 287 -33.45 -7.62 -9.24
CA PRO A 287 -34.73 -8.13 -8.73
C PRO A 287 -34.73 -8.46 -7.24
N GLU A 288 -33.59 -8.90 -6.69
CA GLU A 288 -33.47 -9.25 -5.28
C GLU A 288 -33.58 -8.01 -4.41
N THR A 289 -32.81 -6.97 -4.71
CA THR A 289 -32.78 -5.72 -3.93
C THR A 289 -33.99 -4.82 -4.18
N SER A 290 -34.47 -4.72 -5.42
CA SER A 290 -35.63 -3.88 -5.76
C SER A 290 -36.92 -4.32 -5.05
N SER A 291 -37.03 -5.59 -4.68
CA SER A 291 -38.15 -6.12 -3.90
C SER A 291 -38.14 -5.70 -2.42
N LEU A 292 -37.02 -5.15 -1.93
CA LEU A 292 -36.79 -4.82 -0.52
C LEU A 292 -37.14 -3.36 -0.16
N GLY A 293 -37.55 -2.55 -1.13
CA GLY A 293 -37.88 -1.14 -0.92
C GLY A 293 -36.69 -0.21 -1.19
N ASP A 294 -36.61 0.92 -0.48
CA ASP A 294 -35.46 1.83 -0.55
C ASP A 294 -34.24 1.20 0.18
N CYS A 295 -33.04 1.42 -0.35
CA CYS A 295 -31.83 0.84 0.21
C CYS A 295 -31.58 1.28 1.66
N LYS A 296 -31.72 2.59 1.94
CA LYS A 296 -31.49 3.12 3.29
C LYS A 296 -32.55 2.60 4.25
N ASP A 297 -33.80 2.50 3.82
CA ASP A 297 -34.87 1.91 4.61
C ASP A 297 -34.60 0.43 4.94
N TYR A 298 -34.14 -0.36 3.97
CA TYR A 298 -33.77 -1.75 4.19
C TYR A 298 -32.61 -1.87 5.18
N VAL A 299 -31.52 -1.13 4.95
CA VAL A 299 -30.35 -1.14 5.83
C VAL A 299 -30.72 -0.66 7.23
N ALA A 300 -31.56 0.35 7.39
CA ALA A 300 -32.00 0.84 8.69
C ALA A 300 -32.84 -0.20 9.46
N ASN A 301 -33.73 -0.90 8.78
CA ASN A 301 -34.76 -1.72 9.44
C ASN A 301 -34.40 -3.18 9.67
N ASN A 302 -33.35 -3.70 9.02
CA ASN A 302 -33.00 -5.14 9.03
C ASN A 302 -31.58 -5.42 9.60
N PRO A 303 -31.27 -4.99 10.84
CA PRO A 303 -29.93 -5.11 11.41
C PRO A 303 -29.35 -6.54 11.40
N ALA A 304 -30.19 -7.54 11.65
CA ALA A 304 -29.73 -8.93 11.77
C ALA A 304 -29.12 -9.50 10.49
N ASP A 305 -29.46 -8.94 9.32
CA ASP A 305 -28.96 -9.39 8.02
C ASP A 305 -27.46 -9.08 7.85
N PHE A 306 -26.95 -8.09 8.60
CA PHE A 306 -25.55 -7.65 8.53
C PHE A 306 -24.62 -8.40 9.48
N LYS A 307 -25.08 -9.49 10.11
CA LYS A 307 -24.25 -10.30 11.02
C LYS A 307 -23.01 -10.88 10.33
N ASN A 308 -23.10 -11.18 9.03
CA ASN A 308 -22.00 -11.67 8.21
C ASN A 308 -21.30 -10.55 7.42
N ALA A 309 -21.56 -9.28 7.71
CA ALA A 309 -20.85 -8.15 7.14
C ALA A 309 -19.61 -7.83 8.00
N TYR A 310 -18.58 -8.64 7.90
CA TYR A 310 -17.31 -8.41 8.60
C TYR A 310 -16.10 -8.97 7.85
N TRP A 311 -14.97 -8.31 8.03
CA TRP A 311 -13.65 -8.76 7.65
C TRP A 311 -13.01 -9.58 8.79
N LEU A 312 -12.33 -10.66 8.43
CA LEU A 312 -11.41 -11.39 9.29
C LEU A 312 -10.08 -11.55 8.56
N VAL A 313 -9.11 -10.70 8.88
CA VAL A 313 -7.83 -10.61 8.19
C VAL A 313 -6.75 -11.30 9.01
N ASN A 314 -6.13 -12.35 8.46
CA ASN A 314 -5.04 -13.07 9.12
C ASN A 314 -3.76 -12.23 9.09
N SER A 315 -3.40 -11.70 7.92
CA SER A 315 -2.25 -10.82 7.77
C SER A 315 -2.27 -10.07 6.43
N ILE A 316 -1.57 -8.95 6.37
CA ILE A 316 -1.16 -8.29 5.13
C ILE A 316 0.36 -8.21 5.12
N LYS A 317 0.99 -8.82 4.12
CA LYS A 317 2.45 -8.78 3.95
C LYS A 317 2.78 -7.98 2.72
N VAL A 318 3.57 -6.93 2.89
CA VAL A 318 4.03 -6.10 1.78
C VAL A 318 5.48 -6.46 1.48
N TYR A 319 5.74 -6.81 0.23
CA TYR A 319 7.08 -7.06 -0.30
C TYR A 319 7.44 -5.98 -1.31
N VAL A 320 8.72 -5.71 -1.45
CA VAL A 320 9.24 -4.78 -2.46
C VAL A 320 10.16 -5.53 -3.42
N GLN A 321 10.06 -5.16 -4.69
CA GLN A 321 10.87 -5.74 -5.75
C GLN A 321 12.32 -5.27 -5.58
N GLY A 322 13.28 -6.18 -5.70
CA GLY A 322 14.70 -5.94 -5.47
C GLY A 322 15.33 -4.95 -6.46
N GLY A 323 15.10 -3.66 -6.26
CA GLY A 323 16.06 -2.60 -6.49
C GLY A 323 16.77 -2.32 -5.17
N SER A 324 17.85 -3.06 -4.88
CA SER A 324 18.88 -2.77 -3.87
C SER A 324 18.50 -1.85 -2.70
N TYR A 325 17.61 -2.30 -1.82
CA TYR A 325 17.68 -1.98 -0.38
C TYR A 325 18.14 -3.24 0.35
N GLY A 326 19.26 -3.80 -0.11
CA GLY A 326 19.86 -4.97 0.51
C GLY A 326 20.78 -4.54 1.64
N GLY A 327 20.49 -4.99 2.85
CA GLY A 327 21.55 -5.19 3.84
C GLY A 327 22.54 -6.23 3.28
N GLY A 328 23.70 -5.78 2.81
CA GLY A 328 24.72 -6.62 2.19
C GLY A 328 25.99 -5.85 1.89
N ASN A 329 27.13 -6.53 1.95
CA ASN A 329 28.43 -5.98 1.56
C ASN A 329 28.69 -6.27 0.06
N GLY A 330 29.19 -5.28 -0.69
CA GLY A 330 29.63 -5.47 -2.08
C GLY A 330 28.54 -5.41 -3.15
N THR A 331 27.38 -4.80 -2.88
CA THR A 331 26.24 -4.73 -3.82
C THR A 331 26.29 -3.48 -4.71
N THR A 332 25.59 -3.49 -5.85
CA THR A 332 25.44 -2.33 -6.74
C THR A 332 24.04 -1.73 -6.62
N GLY A 333 23.92 -0.40 -6.57
CA GLY A 333 22.67 0.33 -6.39
C GLY A 333 22.78 1.42 -5.32
N GLY A 334 21.77 2.28 -5.21
CA GLY A 334 21.70 3.31 -4.17
C GLY A 334 20.81 2.91 -3.00
N GLY A 335 21.05 3.47 -1.81
CA GLY A 335 20.21 3.22 -0.61
C GLY A 335 20.52 1.94 0.17
N ASN A 336 21.59 1.21 -0.15
CA ASN A 336 21.95 -0.04 0.52
C ASN A 336 22.46 0.17 1.95
N SER A 337 22.38 -0.88 2.78
CA SER A 337 23.09 -0.94 4.08
C SER A 337 24.20 -1.98 4.02
N GLY A 338 25.40 -1.68 4.53
CA GLY A 338 26.59 -2.54 4.42
C GLY A 338 27.81 -1.82 3.83
N SER A 339 28.92 -2.56 3.72
CA SER A 339 30.24 -2.05 3.31
C SER A 339 30.63 -2.49 1.90
N GLY A 340 31.36 -1.66 1.15
CA GLY A 340 31.86 -2.00 -0.19
C GLY A 340 30.82 -1.91 -1.32
N ASN A 341 29.70 -1.24 -1.09
CA ASN A 341 28.62 -1.09 -2.06
C ASN A 341 28.95 -0.03 -3.12
N SER A 342 28.35 -0.12 -4.31
CA SER A 342 28.57 0.79 -5.44
C SER A 342 27.26 1.47 -5.85
N GLY A 343 27.14 2.77 -5.61
CA GLY A 343 25.98 3.62 -5.90
C GLY A 343 25.82 4.75 -4.87
N SER A 344 24.74 5.52 -4.96
CA SER A 344 24.54 6.72 -4.15
C SER A 344 23.63 6.49 -2.93
N GLY A 345 23.83 7.20 -1.83
CA GLY A 345 22.94 7.12 -0.65
C GLY A 345 23.03 5.83 0.16
N ASN A 346 24.13 5.07 0.04
CA ASN A 346 24.39 3.86 0.81
C ASN A 346 24.82 4.17 2.25
N SER A 347 24.57 3.26 3.19
CA SER A 347 24.98 3.34 4.60
C SER A 347 25.97 2.22 4.94
N GLY A 348 27.13 2.54 5.54
CA GLY A 348 28.24 1.63 5.85
C GLY A 348 29.60 2.10 5.30
N ASN A 349 30.63 1.26 5.39
CA ASN A 349 32.02 1.70 5.15
C ASN A 349 32.55 1.27 3.76
N GLY A 350 33.45 2.04 3.16
CA GLY A 350 34.12 1.65 1.91
C GLY A 350 33.21 1.59 0.68
N ASN A 351 32.06 2.27 0.70
CA ASN A 351 31.12 2.37 -0.42
C ASN A 351 31.64 3.35 -1.49
N SER A 352 31.36 3.07 -2.77
CA SER A 352 31.67 3.96 -3.90
C SER A 352 30.40 4.62 -4.44
N GLY A 353 30.44 5.93 -4.73
CA GLY A 353 29.29 6.74 -5.17
C GLY A 353 29.04 7.97 -4.28
N ASN A 354 27.95 8.70 -4.53
CA ASN A 354 27.71 10.01 -3.92
C ASN A 354 26.71 9.94 -2.75
N GLY A 355 26.83 10.82 -1.76
CA GLY A 355 25.84 10.92 -0.67
C GLY A 355 25.79 9.72 0.27
N ASN A 356 26.84 8.90 0.32
CA ASN A 356 26.94 7.73 1.20
C ASN A 356 27.23 8.14 2.66
N SER A 357 26.76 7.35 3.64
CA SER A 357 27.02 7.54 5.07
C SER A 357 27.91 6.43 5.62
N GLY A 358 28.94 6.77 6.40
CA GLY A 358 29.96 5.85 6.94
C GLY A 358 31.40 6.24 6.59
N ASN A 359 32.38 5.41 6.95
CA ASN A 359 33.80 5.75 6.85
C ASN A 359 34.47 5.15 5.59
N GLY A 360 35.47 5.83 5.04
CA GLY A 360 36.28 5.31 3.92
C GLY A 360 35.55 5.21 2.58
N ASN A 361 34.44 5.92 2.40
CA ASN A 361 33.64 5.94 1.17
C ASN A 361 34.33 6.77 0.07
N SER A 362 34.16 6.41 -1.21
CA SER A 362 34.67 7.15 -2.37
C SER A 362 33.55 7.79 -3.18
N GLY A 363 33.71 9.07 -3.55
CA GLY A 363 32.71 9.88 -4.25
C GLY A 363 32.39 11.19 -3.52
N ASN A 364 31.38 11.91 -3.98
CA ASN A 364 31.09 13.28 -3.52
C ASN A 364 29.95 13.34 -2.51
N GLY A 365 30.00 14.28 -1.56
CA GLY A 365 28.92 14.52 -0.60
C GLY A 365 28.72 13.41 0.44
N ASN A 366 29.74 12.58 0.69
CA ASN A 366 29.69 11.48 1.64
C ASN A 366 29.88 11.97 3.09
N SER A 367 29.15 11.39 4.06
CA SER A 367 29.25 11.71 5.49
C SER A 367 29.99 10.63 6.27
N GLY A 368 30.93 11.02 7.14
CA GLY A 368 31.80 10.12 7.90
C GLY A 368 33.30 10.43 7.72
N ASN A 369 34.17 9.62 8.32
CA ASN A 369 35.61 9.88 8.37
C ASN A 369 36.38 9.13 7.26
N GLY A 370 37.47 9.71 6.77
CA GLY A 370 38.36 9.07 5.79
C GLY A 370 37.77 8.91 4.39
N ASN A 371 36.71 9.65 4.04
CA ASN A 371 36.04 9.60 2.75
C ASN A 371 36.86 10.33 1.67
N SER A 372 36.88 9.83 0.44
CA SER A 372 37.61 10.42 -0.70
C SER A 372 36.67 11.05 -1.73
N GLY A 373 36.98 12.26 -2.20
CA GLY A 373 36.13 13.03 -3.15
C GLY A 373 35.77 14.42 -2.64
N ASN A 374 34.87 15.12 -3.35
CA ASN A 374 34.53 16.52 -3.07
C ASN A 374 33.29 16.65 -2.19
N GLY A 375 33.30 17.62 -1.27
CA GLY A 375 32.12 17.94 -0.45
C GLY A 375 31.78 16.91 0.64
N ASN A 376 32.73 16.07 1.05
CA ASN A 376 32.54 15.07 2.09
C ASN A 376 32.61 15.70 3.50
N SER A 377 31.72 15.30 4.42
CA SER A 377 31.66 15.81 5.80
C SER A 377 32.24 14.81 6.81
N GLY A 378 33.13 15.25 7.71
CA GLY A 378 33.81 14.41 8.70
C GLY A 378 35.34 14.62 8.74
N ASN A 379 36.04 13.83 9.57
CA ASN A 379 37.48 13.98 9.80
C ASN A 379 38.32 13.13 8.82
N GLY A 380 39.44 13.68 8.33
CA GLY A 380 40.39 12.94 7.49
C GLY A 380 39.91 12.66 6.06
N ASN A 381 38.93 13.43 5.56
CA ASN A 381 38.41 13.28 4.21
C ASN A 381 39.39 13.87 3.16
N GLY A 382 39.77 13.08 2.16
CA GLY A 382 40.74 13.46 1.14
C GLY A 382 40.07 13.98 -0.14
N GLN A 383 40.43 15.17 -0.60
CA GLN A 383 40.00 15.66 -1.92
C GLN A 383 40.92 15.10 -3.00
N GLN A 384 40.35 14.54 -4.06
CA GLN A 384 41.16 14.08 -5.19
C GLN A 384 41.53 15.27 -6.06
N GLY A 385 42.76 15.74 -5.89
CA GLY A 385 43.43 16.60 -6.86
C GLY A 385 44.15 17.80 -6.29
N GLN A 386 45.22 17.58 -5.50
CA GLN A 386 46.46 18.37 -5.57
C GLN A 386 47.66 17.48 -5.21
N ASN A 387 48.67 17.46 -6.08
CA ASN A 387 50.00 16.90 -5.83
C ASN A 387 50.83 17.92 -5.01
N GLY A 388 51.63 17.42 -4.07
CA GLY A 388 52.65 18.17 -3.29
C GLY A 388 52.07 18.89 -2.06
N ASP A 389 52.61 18.85 -0.85
CA ASP A 389 53.93 18.47 -0.36
C ASP A 389 53.80 17.85 1.05
N GLY A 390 54.72 16.97 1.41
CA GLY A 390 54.62 16.14 2.61
C GLY A 390 54.76 16.88 3.94
N TYR A 391 54.21 16.29 5.00
CA TYR A 391 54.82 16.31 6.33
C TYR A 391 54.33 15.10 7.15
N SER A 392 55.29 14.32 7.65
CA SER A 392 55.12 13.27 8.66
C SER A 392 54.99 13.92 10.05
N PRO A 393 54.17 13.41 10.99
CA PRO A 393 54.14 13.92 12.34
C PRO A 393 55.21 13.22 13.18
N ASP A 394 56.08 13.98 13.84
CA ASP A 394 56.63 13.50 15.11
C ASP A 394 57.06 14.64 16.04
N SER A 395 56.34 14.69 17.16
CA SER A 395 56.83 14.86 18.53
C SER A 395 57.44 16.19 19.03
N GLN A 396 56.88 16.60 20.18
CA GLN A 396 57.52 17.17 21.37
C GLN A 396 57.44 18.69 21.69
N GLN A 397 57.02 18.86 22.95
CA GLN A 397 57.36 19.87 23.96
C GLN A 397 56.59 21.19 23.97
N GLY A 398 56.01 21.45 25.14
CA GLY A 398 55.15 22.59 25.42
C GLY A 398 55.91 23.84 25.80
N GLN A 399 55.13 24.89 26.06
CA GLN A 399 55.43 25.91 27.05
C GLN A 399 54.17 26.72 27.36
N ASP A 400 54.08 27.05 28.64
CA ASP A 400 53.07 27.82 29.35
C ASP A 400 52.91 29.28 28.89
N GLN A 401 51.89 29.92 29.48
CA GLN A 401 51.56 31.35 29.60
C GLN A 401 50.36 31.76 28.72
N GLY A 402 49.24 32.27 29.22
CA GLY A 402 48.94 32.88 30.52
C GLY A 402 48.27 34.25 30.28
N ASN A 403 47.13 34.47 30.94
CA ASN A 403 46.32 35.71 31.02
C ASN A 403 45.41 36.00 29.81
N GLY A 404 44.13 36.39 29.94
CA GLY A 404 43.35 36.81 31.10
C GLY A 404 42.34 37.88 30.64
N TYR A 405 41.18 37.91 31.30
CA TYR A 405 40.20 39.01 31.37
C TYR A 405 39.21 39.26 30.21
N THR A 406 37.97 38.83 30.45
CA THR A 406 36.71 39.58 30.22
C THR A 406 36.66 40.83 31.14
N PRO A 407 35.78 41.86 30.99
CA PRO A 407 34.33 41.67 30.74
C PRO A 407 33.50 42.87 30.15
N GLU A 408 32.16 42.70 30.16
CA GLU A 408 31.09 43.73 30.19
C GLU A 408 30.78 44.51 28.89
N GLN A 409 29.57 44.97 28.54
CA GLN A 409 28.21 44.97 29.12
C GLN A 409 27.22 45.56 28.07
N GLN A 410 25.92 45.24 28.25
CA GLN A 410 24.73 46.10 28.03
C GLN A 410 24.32 46.51 26.58
N GLN A 411 23.14 46.08 26.08
CA GLN A 411 21.75 46.57 26.28
C GLN A 411 21.29 47.51 25.13
N GLY A 412 20.02 47.34 24.70
CA GLY A 412 19.18 48.47 24.31
C GLY A 412 18.60 48.51 22.89
N GLN A 413 17.42 47.90 22.74
CA GLN A 413 16.17 48.43 22.13
C GLN A 413 16.19 49.38 20.90
N GLY A 414 15.38 49.01 19.89
CA GLY A 414 14.14 49.76 19.58
C GLY A 414 14.03 50.58 18.27
N GLY A 415 13.05 50.20 17.42
CA GLY A 415 12.27 51.05 16.50
C GLY A 415 12.98 51.57 15.24
N GLY A 416 12.40 51.73 14.04
CA GLY A 416 11.02 51.67 13.54
C GLY A 416 10.89 52.57 12.29
N TYR A 417 9.98 52.22 11.37
CA TYR A 417 9.43 53.03 10.25
C TYR A 417 10.38 53.37 9.07
N SER A 418 9.98 53.55 7.81
CA SER A 418 8.78 53.32 6.98
C SER A 418 9.12 53.84 5.56
N THR A 419 8.27 53.51 4.58
CA THR A 419 7.99 54.19 3.30
C THR A 419 8.68 53.71 2.01
N GLY A 420 7.83 53.50 1.00
CA GLY A 420 8.18 53.27 -0.40
C GLY A 420 7.00 52.72 -1.20
N GLN A 421 6.20 53.62 -1.80
CA GLN A 421 4.95 53.38 -2.52
C GLN A 421 5.11 52.87 -3.98
N SER A 422 4.07 52.15 -4.48
CA SER A 422 3.37 52.23 -5.80
C SER A 422 4.15 51.92 -7.10
N TYR A 423 3.67 51.20 -8.15
CA TYR A 423 2.38 51.15 -8.87
C TYR A 423 2.18 49.73 -9.53
N ASP A 424 0.98 49.12 -9.51
CA ASP A 424 -0.03 48.99 -10.62
C ASP A 424 0.45 48.09 -11.80
N ASN A 425 -0.24 47.11 -12.39
CA ASN A 425 -1.65 46.71 -12.51
C ASN A 425 -1.68 45.27 -13.13
N GLY A 426 -2.71 44.44 -12.91
CA GLY A 426 -2.90 43.21 -13.69
C GLY A 426 -3.61 42.05 -12.99
N GLN A 427 -4.93 42.00 -13.15
CA GLN A 427 -5.86 40.99 -12.64
C GLN A 427 -5.59 39.56 -13.15
N TYR A 428 -5.72 38.56 -12.28
CA TYR A 428 -6.40 37.29 -12.59
C TYR A 428 -7.04 36.74 -11.31
N HIS A 429 -8.32 36.43 -11.39
CA HIS A 429 -9.15 35.93 -10.28
C HIS A 429 -8.84 34.46 -9.98
N GLY A 430 -8.38 34.17 -8.76
CA GLY A 430 -8.34 32.83 -8.18
C GLY A 430 -9.42 32.68 -7.10
N PRO A 431 -10.04 31.50 -6.92
CA PRO A 431 -11.03 31.29 -5.88
C PRO A 431 -10.36 31.24 -4.51
N GLY A 432 -10.64 32.26 -3.69
CA GLY A 432 -10.44 32.19 -2.25
C GLY A 432 -11.60 31.46 -1.59
N ALA A 433 -11.29 30.56 -0.66
CA ALA A 433 -11.77 30.58 0.72
C ALA A 433 -11.57 29.21 1.37
N TYR A 434 -10.45 29.01 2.08
CA TYR A 434 -10.42 28.33 3.38
C TYR A 434 -9.23 28.85 4.18
N LYS A 435 -9.44 29.99 4.84
CA LYS A 435 -8.77 30.31 6.10
C LYS A 435 -9.83 30.81 7.07
N THR A 436 -10.27 29.91 7.95
CA THR A 436 -10.66 30.30 9.30
C THR A 436 -9.80 29.49 10.26
N THR A 437 -8.99 30.22 11.01
CA THR A 437 -8.28 29.72 12.19
C THR A 437 -9.31 29.36 13.25
N LYS A 438 -9.50 28.07 13.49
CA LYS A 438 -9.91 27.52 14.78
C LYS A 438 -8.81 26.57 15.24
N SER A 439 -8.53 26.61 16.54
CA SER A 439 -7.42 25.90 17.19
C SER A 439 -7.34 24.45 16.74
N GLN A 440 -6.18 24.06 16.23
CA GLN A 440 -5.78 22.66 16.14
C GLN A 440 -5.81 22.07 17.55
N SER A 441 -6.83 21.28 17.86
CA SER A 441 -6.62 20.06 18.62
C SER A 441 -6.59 18.93 17.61
N SER A 442 -5.42 18.68 17.02
CA SER A 442 -5.11 17.38 16.43
C SER A 442 -5.08 16.38 17.59
N GLY A 443 -6.25 15.87 17.94
CA GLY A 443 -6.37 14.72 18.82
C GLY A 443 -5.85 13.52 18.06
N THR A 444 -4.55 13.29 18.11
CA THR A 444 -4.01 11.94 17.93
C THR A 444 -4.59 11.13 19.06
N THR A 445 -5.54 10.25 18.76
CA THR A 445 -6.07 9.28 19.72
C THR A 445 -4.99 8.21 19.93
N SER A 446 -4.03 8.52 20.80
CA SER A 446 -3.15 7.48 21.34
C SER A 446 -4.00 6.59 22.24
N TRP A 447 -4.40 5.45 21.72
CA TRP A 447 -5.04 4.39 22.47
C TRP A 447 -4.13 3.96 23.64
N ASP A 448 -4.69 3.87 24.85
CA ASP A 448 -3.95 3.84 26.12
C ASP A 448 -3.44 2.45 26.54
N GLY A 449 -3.45 1.48 25.63
CA GLY A 449 -2.92 0.14 25.88
C GLY A 449 -3.89 -0.82 26.57
N ASN A 450 -5.17 -0.45 26.75
CA ASN A 450 -6.18 -1.35 27.32
C ASN A 450 -6.75 -2.33 26.27
N GLY A 451 -5.89 -3.21 25.72
CA GLY A 451 -6.19 -4.39 24.88
C GLY A 451 -7.45 -4.37 24.01
N TRP A 452 -7.33 -4.43 22.68
CA TRP A 452 -8.49 -4.68 21.80
C TRP A 452 -9.21 -5.96 22.25
N ARG A 453 -10.46 -5.84 22.68
CA ARG A 453 -11.25 -6.94 23.25
C ARG A 453 -12.50 -7.13 22.43
N VAL A 454 -12.55 -8.20 21.63
CA VAL A 454 -13.84 -8.66 21.10
C VAL A 454 -14.54 -9.42 22.21
N GLY A 455 -15.66 -8.88 22.70
CA GLY A 455 -16.49 -9.50 23.72
C GLY A 455 -17.09 -10.82 23.24
N SER A 456 -16.35 -11.93 23.35
CA SER A 456 -16.93 -13.26 23.18
C SER A 456 -17.70 -13.65 24.44
N LYS A 457 -19.01 -13.39 24.47
CA LYS A 457 -19.87 -14.33 25.20
C LYS A 457 -19.81 -15.64 24.43
N ARG A 458 -19.00 -16.58 24.93
CA ARG A 458 -18.96 -17.99 24.51
C ARG A 458 -20.38 -18.49 24.23
N SER A 459 -20.77 -18.55 22.96
CA SER A 459 -21.83 -19.46 22.54
C SER A 459 -21.17 -20.82 22.41
N VAL A 460 -21.46 -21.69 23.37
CA VAL A 460 -21.08 -23.10 23.34
C VAL A 460 -21.82 -23.75 22.18
N ILE A 461 -21.26 -23.69 20.97
CA ILE A 461 -21.67 -24.59 19.89
C ILE A 461 -21.03 -25.93 20.24
N SER A 462 -21.81 -26.75 20.94
CA SER A 462 -21.48 -28.14 21.19
C SER A 462 -21.25 -28.85 19.87
N LYS A 463 -20.04 -29.39 19.69
CA LYS A 463 -19.80 -30.53 18.82
C LYS A 463 -20.85 -31.59 19.14
N ARG A 464 -21.73 -31.91 18.19
CA ARG A 464 -22.30 -33.25 18.10
C ARG A 464 -21.92 -33.85 16.77
N TYR A 465 -21.12 -34.90 16.92
CA TYR A 465 -20.72 -35.86 15.92
C TYR A 465 -21.92 -36.48 15.20
N LEU A 466 -21.65 -36.79 13.93
CA LEU A 466 -22.16 -37.91 13.14
C LEU A 466 -22.86 -39.01 13.96
N ALA A 467 -24.15 -39.21 13.68
CA ALA A 467 -24.82 -40.48 13.41
C ALA A 467 -26.14 -40.18 12.68
#